data_AF-Q2JNF6-F1
#
_entry.id   AF-Q2JNF6-F1
#
_cell.length_a   1.000
_cell.length_b   1.000
_cell.length_c   1.000
_cell.angle_alpha   90.00
_cell.angle_beta   90.00
_cell.angle_gamma   90.00
#
_symmetry.space_group_name_H-M   'P 1'
#
loop_
_entity.id
_entity.type
_entity.pdbx_description
1 polymer ?
#
loop_
_entity_poly.entity_id
_entity_poly.type
_entity_poly.pdbx_seq_one_letter_code
_entity_poly.pdbx_strand_id
1 'polypeptide(L)'
;MSLPTPFGLHPSTTEFEASDALRLSQRLIQVGIALSSETDLGRLLELIVAQARELTHCDGASLFVREGEELRFFVVNRHEELRDLRLPLSPSSIVGYVVLTGESLNLPDVYHLPADQPYAFNPQVDRQTGYRTRSLLTVPMRDPSGKILGALQLLNRLKPDHPTPLAPDQVAEWSQPFSELEVSVAEALASQAAVAYQNVQLREELKSAHFETIFCLSVAAEYRDQDTSFHLKRMSNYSRIIAKQLGLSSHEQELIFYASPMHDVGKIGIPDAILQKPGRLTPEERQIMNRHPEIGYEILSKSDSELMKKSAIIALTHHEKFDGSGYPRGLKGEGIPLEGRIVALADVFDALASRRPYKEAWALNEVFQFVEDNRGSHFDPQVVAAFNRGRSEILEIYHRYQETR
;
A
#
# COMPACT_ATOMS: atom_id res chain seq x y z
N MET A 1 -57.57 -17.09 -8.54
CA MET A 1 -56.44 -17.86 -7.97
C MET A 1 -55.24 -16.94 -8.01
N SER A 2 -54.99 -16.25 -6.91
CA SER A 2 -53.89 -15.29 -6.76
C SER A 2 -52.77 -15.96 -5.98
N LEU A 3 -51.54 -15.87 -6.51
CA LEU A 3 -50.34 -16.44 -5.89
C LEU A 3 -50.05 -15.77 -4.54
N PRO A 4 -49.51 -16.52 -3.55
CA PRO A 4 -49.16 -15.97 -2.24
C PRO A 4 -47.84 -15.19 -2.32
N THR A 5 -47.78 -14.04 -1.65
CA THR A 5 -46.55 -13.29 -1.36
C THR A 5 -45.70 -14.04 -0.31
N PRO A 6 -44.36 -14.09 -0.42
CA PRO A 6 -43.53 -14.95 0.45
C PRO A 6 -43.20 -14.34 1.82
N PHE A 7 -43.61 -13.10 2.11
CA PHE A 7 -43.26 -12.42 3.35
C PHE A 7 -44.53 -12.02 4.11
N GLY A 8 -45.08 -12.99 4.84
CA GLY A 8 -46.13 -12.75 5.82
C GLY A 8 -45.54 -12.26 7.13
N LEU A 9 -45.31 -10.94 7.24
CA LEU A 9 -45.09 -10.30 8.54
C LEU A 9 -46.46 -10.00 9.15
N HIS A 10 -46.87 -10.79 10.13
CA HIS A 10 -47.99 -10.48 11.01
C HIS A 10 -47.59 -9.32 11.95
N PRO A 11 -48.36 -8.23 12.04
CA PRO A 11 -48.04 -7.12 12.92
C PRO A 11 -48.62 -7.41 14.30
N SER A 12 -47.81 -7.96 15.20
CA SER A 12 -48.08 -7.85 16.62
C SER A 12 -46.79 -8.03 17.40
N THR A 13 -46.50 -7.03 18.24
CA THR A 13 -45.31 -6.84 19.09
C THR A 13 -44.05 -6.36 18.38
N THR A 14 -43.90 -5.03 18.23
CA THR A 14 -42.66 -4.25 18.44
C THR A 14 -42.84 -2.85 17.86
N GLU A 15 -43.12 -1.86 18.71
CA GLU A 15 -42.62 -0.50 18.48
C GLU A 15 -41.09 -0.54 18.64
N PHE A 16 -40.42 -1.16 17.68
CA PHE A 16 -39.06 -0.78 17.35
C PHE A 16 -39.25 0.45 16.46
N GLU A 17 -39.06 1.64 17.03
CA GLU A 17 -39.44 2.90 16.40
C GLU A 17 -38.75 3.01 15.02
N ALA A 18 -39.51 3.31 13.96
CA ALA A 18 -38.97 3.46 12.61
C ALA A 18 -37.77 4.43 12.52
N SER A 19 -37.62 5.33 13.51
CA SER A 19 -36.47 6.21 13.68
C SER A 19 -35.17 5.46 13.94
N ASP A 20 -35.16 4.42 14.77
CA ASP A 20 -33.93 3.70 15.15
C ASP A 20 -33.42 2.82 14.02
N ALA A 21 -34.33 2.15 13.30
CA ALA A 21 -33.98 1.41 12.08
C ALA A 21 -33.41 2.34 11.00
N LEU A 22 -33.99 3.53 10.84
CA LEU A 22 -33.48 4.55 9.90
C LEU A 22 -32.09 5.04 10.31
N ARG A 23 -31.87 5.33 11.60
CA ARG A 23 -30.56 5.76 12.13
C ARG A 23 -29.50 4.69 11.92
N LEU A 24 -29.81 3.43 12.20
CA LEU A 24 -28.89 2.31 11.98
C LEU A 24 -28.55 2.15 10.50
N SER A 25 -29.55 2.23 9.61
CA SER A 25 -29.32 2.19 8.16
C SER A 25 -28.42 3.33 7.68
N GLN A 26 -28.65 4.56 8.15
CA GLN A 26 -27.81 5.72 7.82
C GLN A 26 -26.36 5.51 8.29
N ARG A 27 -26.16 4.98 9.50
CA ARG A 27 -24.82 4.66 10.00
C ARG A 27 -24.13 3.60 9.15
N LEU A 28 -24.80 2.51 8.81
CA LEU A 28 -24.24 1.46 7.94
C LEU A 28 -23.82 2.00 6.57
N ILE A 29 -24.61 2.91 5.98
CA ILE A 29 -24.25 3.57 4.72
C ILE A 29 -23.00 4.44 4.88
N GLN A 30 -22.93 5.25 5.94
CA GLN A 30 -21.77 6.10 6.21
C GLN A 30 -20.50 5.26 6.42
N VAL A 31 -20.61 4.15 7.13
CA VAL A 31 -19.50 3.21 7.31
C VAL A 31 -19.05 2.63 5.98
N GLY A 32 -19.97 2.16 5.14
CA GLY A 32 -19.62 1.64 3.81
C GLY A 32 -18.90 2.67 2.93
N ILE A 33 -19.34 3.94 2.98
CA ILE A 33 -18.66 5.05 2.27
C ILE A 33 -17.25 5.26 2.83
N ALA A 34 -17.10 5.34 4.15
CA ALA A 34 -15.80 5.57 4.79
C ALA A 34 -14.82 4.43 4.47
N LEU A 35 -15.24 3.17 4.63
CA LEU A 35 -14.42 1.98 4.35
C LEU A 35 -13.99 1.90 2.88
N SER A 36 -14.89 2.23 1.94
CA SER A 36 -14.59 2.17 0.50
C SER A 36 -13.67 3.28 0.01
N SER A 37 -13.59 4.39 0.74
CA SER A 37 -12.72 5.52 0.40
C SER A 37 -11.31 5.42 0.99
N GLU A 38 -11.11 4.56 2.00
CA GLU A 38 -9.81 4.38 2.62
C GLU A 38 -8.91 3.49 1.77
N THR A 39 -7.66 3.89 1.63
CA THR A 39 -6.70 3.22 0.76
C THR A 39 -5.44 2.77 1.47
N ASP A 40 -5.24 3.23 2.70
CA ASP A 40 -4.22 2.73 3.61
C ASP A 40 -4.76 1.54 4.40
N LEU A 41 -4.07 0.41 4.33
CA LEU A 41 -4.50 -0.81 4.99
C LEU A 41 -4.61 -0.65 6.52
N GLY A 42 -3.63 0.03 7.14
CA GLY A 42 -3.61 0.22 8.60
C GLY A 42 -4.82 1.01 9.09
N ARG A 43 -5.09 2.16 8.45
CA ARG A 43 -6.25 2.99 8.75
C ARG A 43 -7.57 2.29 8.47
N LEU A 44 -7.64 1.50 7.39
CA LEU A 44 -8.84 0.73 7.07
C LEU A 44 -9.16 -0.26 8.19
N LEU A 45 -8.16 -1.01 8.67
CA LEU A 45 -8.33 -1.97 9.76
C LEU A 45 -8.77 -1.27 11.06
N GLU A 46 -8.18 -0.12 11.39
CA GLU A 46 -8.59 0.71 12.53
C GLU A 46 -10.03 1.19 12.42
N LEU A 47 -10.44 1.64 11.23
CA LEU A 47 -11.79 2.10 10.98
C LEU A 47 -12.81 0.97 11.13
N ILE A 48 -12.54 -0.22 10.58
CA ILE A 48 -13.42 -1.40 10.72
C ILE A 48 -13.69 -1.72 12.20
N VAL A 49 -12.62 -1.81 13.00
CA VAL A 49 -12.72 -2.16 14.42
C VAL A 49 -13.47 -1.08 15.20
N ALA A 50 -13.18 0.21 14.94
CA ALA A 50 -13.87 1.32 15.59
C ALA A 50 -15.38 1.31 15.29
N GLN A 51 -15.76 1.13 14.02
CA GLN A 51 -17.17 1.10 13.61
C GLN A 51 -17.90 -0.12 14.16
N ALA A 52 -17.23 -1.29 14.22
CA ALA A 52 -17.82 -2.49 14.81
C ALA A 52 -18.19 -2.30 16.28
N ARG A 53 -17.29 -1.68 17.06
CA ARG A 53 -17.51 -1.40 18.48
C ARG A 53 -18.64 -0.41 18.69
N GLU A 54 -18.69 0.65 17.91
CA GLU A 54 -19.73 1.66 18.03
C GLU A 54 -21.12 1.10 17.67
N LEU A 55 -21.22 0.35 16.57
CA LEU A 55 -22.50 -0.19 16.09
C LEU A 55 -23.06 -1.31 16.97
N THR A 56 -22.20 -2.07 17.64
CA THR A 56 -22.60 -3.22 18.47
C THR A 56 -22.49 -2.95 19.96
N HIS A 57 -22.04 -1.76 20.37
CA HIS A 57 -21.85 -1.40 21.79
C HIS A 57 -21.01 -2.43 22.57
N CYS A 58 -19.94 -2.93 21.95
CA CYS A 58 -19.03 -3.88 22.57
C CYS A 58 -17.79 -3.18 23.13
N ASP A 59 -17.23 -3.76 24.20
CA ASP A 59 -16.05 -3.20 24.88
C ASP A 59 -14.80 -3.30 24.01
N GLY A 60 -14.55 -4.50 23.47
CA GLY A 60 -13.38 -4.82 22.64
C GLY A 60 -13.77 -5.36 21.28
N ALA A 61 -12.88 -5.18 20.30
CA ALA A 61 -13.01 -5.81 19.00
C ALA A 61 -11.64 -6.09 18.39
N SER A 62 -11.56 -7.19 17.63
CA SER A 62 -10.34 -7.69 17.02
C SER A 62 -10.65 -8.16 15.60
N LEU A 63 -9.73 -7.91 14.67
CA LEU A 63 -9.79 -8.45 13.32
C LEU A 63 -8.71 -9.52 13.16
N PHE A 64 -9.08 -10.62 12.51
CA PHE A 64 -8.17 -11.69 12.16
C PHE A 64 -8.18 -11.85 10.65
N VAL A 65 -7.01 -11.85 10.02
CA VAL A 65 -6.86 -12.08 8.59
C VAL A 65 -6.14 -13.39 8.37
N ARG A 66 -6.64 -14.22 7.46
CA ARG A 66 -6.04 -15.50 7.11
C ARG A 66 -4.85 -15.31 6.17
N GLU A 67 -3.69 -15.78 6.59
CA GLU A 67 -2.46 -15.87 5.80
C GLU A 67 -2.03 -17.35 5.71
N GLY A 68 -2.52 -18.05 4.67
CA GLY A 68 -2.28 -19.49 4.53
C GLY A 68 -2.94 -20.31 5.64
N GLU A 69 -2.13 -20.96 6.46
CA GLU A 69 -2.53 -21.77 7.64
C GLU A 69 -2.36 -21.00 8.96
N GLU A 70 -2.16 -19.68 8.89
CA GLU A 70 -2.08 -18.80 10.05
C GLU A 70 -3.18 -17.73 10.01
N LEU A 71 -3.53 -17.22 11.18
CA LEU A 71 -4.38 -16.05 11.40
C LEU A 71 -3.52 -14.93 11.96
N ARG A 72 -3.41 -13.85 11.20
CA ARG A 72 -2.76 -12.62 11.61
C ARG A 72 -3.74 -11.75 12.38
N PHE A 73 -3.32 -11.32 13.56
CA PHE A 73 -4.14 -10.58 14.50
C PHE A 73 -3.93 -9.07 14.38
N PHE A 74 -5.03 -8.34 14.29
CA PHE A 74 -5.06 -6.90 14.30
C PHE A 74 -6.02 -6.42 15.41
N VAL A 75 -5.45 -5.81 16.46
CA VAL A 75 -6.23 -5.22 17.56
C VAL A 75 -6.15 -3.73 17.52
N VAL A 76 -7.30 -3.11 17.82
CA VAL A 76 -7.37 -1.67 18.08
C VAL A 76 -8.15 -1.44 19.38
N ASN A 77 -7.53 -1.78 20.53
CA ASN A 77 -7.59 -0.94 21.73
C ASN A 77 -6.56 -1.24 22.86
N ARG A 78 -6.15 -0.14 23.52
CA ARG A 78 -5.42 0.12 24.80
C ARG A 78 -3.99 -0.35 25.08
N HIS A 79 -3.43 -1.35 24.40
CA HIS A 79 -2.00 -1.64 24.54
C HIS A 79 -1.35 -1.85 23.16
N GLU A 80 -0.41 -0.98 22.81
CA GLU A 80 0.34 -1.02 21.54
C GLU A 80 1.19 -2.30 21.36
N GLU A 81 1.29 -3.14 22.40
CA GLU A 81 2.23 -4.27 22.47
C GLU A 81 1.79 -5.54 21.72
N LEU A 82 0.54 -5.66 21.26
CA LEU A 82 0.02 -6.88 20.59
C LEU A 82 -0.12 -6.77 19.07
N ARG A 83 0.56 -5.82 18.43
CA ARG A 83 0.61 -5.73 16.97
C ARG A 83 1.37 -6.94 16.40
N ASP A 84 0.78 -7.59 15.39
CA ASP A 84 1.41 -8.66 14.59
C ASP A 84 1.53 -10.05 15.25
N LEU A 85 0.61 -10.38 16.17
CA LEU A 85 0.47 -11.73 16.69
C LEU A 85 -0.03 -12.67 15.57
N ARG A 86 0.58 -13.85 15.45
CA ARG A 86 0.14 -14.92 14.55
C ARG A 86 -0.36 -16.11 15.35
N LEU A 87 -1.50 -16.64 14.95
CA LEU A 87 -2.12 -17.82 15.55
C LEU A 87 -2.24 -18.92 14.50
N PRO A 88 -1.95 -20.18 14.82
CA PRO A 88 -2.20 -21.27 13.88
C PRO A 88 -3.71 -21.37 13.60
N LEU A 89 -4.07 -21.58 12.34
CA LEU A 89 -5.45 -21.82 11.94
C LEU A 89 -5.87 -23.19 12.47
N SER A 90 -6.64 -23.21 13.55
CA SER A 90 -7.09 -24.44 14.20
C SER A 90 -8.59 -24.42 14.47
N PRO A 91 -9.33 -25.50 14.14
CA PRO A 91 -10.74 -25.62 14.50
C PRO A 91 -10.97 -25.65 16.02
N SER A 92 -9.92 -25.93 16.82
CA SER A 92 -9.98 -25.88 18.28
C SER A 92 -10.03 -24.48 18.87
N SER A 93 -9.78 -23.45 18.06
CA SER A 93 -9.93 -22.04 18.46
C SER A 93 -11.25 -21.48 17.96
N ILE A 94 -11.88 -20.58 18.72
CA ILE A 94 -13.15 -19.94 18.31
C ILE A 94 -13.01 -19.27 16.93
N VAL A 95 -11.97 -18.46 16.75
CA VAL A 95 -11.73 -17.75 15.48
C VAL A 95 -11.41 -18.72 14.35
N GLY A 96 -10.56 -19.70 14.59
CA GLY A 96 -10.21 -20.69 13.58
C GLY A 96 -11.40 -21.55 13.17
N TYR A 97 -12.29 -21.90 14.10
CA TYR A 97 -13.56 -22.54 13.77
C TYR A 97 -14.39 -21.67 12.81
N VAL A 98 -14.65 -20.41 13.15
CA VAL A 98 -15.40 -19.49 12.29
C VAL A 98 -14.75 -19.31 10.92
N VAL A 99 -13.42 -19.22 10.86
CA VAL A 99 -12.71 -19.06 9.58
C VAL A 99 -12.76 -20.33 8.72
N LEU A 100 -12.75 -21.52 9.34
CA LEU A 100 -12.79 -22.81 8.63
C LEU A 100 -14.20 -23.22 8.20
N THR A 101 -15.22 -22.96 9.03
CA THR A 101 -16.61 -23.35 8.76
C THR A 101 -17.41 -22.23 8.09
N GLY A 102 -17.04 -20.98 8.36
CA GLY A 102 -17.84 -19.81 8.01
C GLY A 102 -19.09 -19.62 8.87
N GLU A 103 -19.24 -20.38 9.94
CA GLU A 103 -20.39 -20.23 10.85
C GLU A 103 -20.09 -19.15 11.90
N SER A 104 -20.96 -18.17 12.01
CA SER A 104 -20.87 -17.13 13.05
C SER A 104 -21.15 -17.73 14.43
N LEU A 105 -20.34 -17.38 15.44
CA LEU A 105 -20.49 -17.84 16.81
C LEU A 105 -20.87 -16.68 17.73
N ASN A 106 -22.07 -16.73 18.32
CA ASN A 106 -22.53 -15.80 19.35
C ASN A 106 -22.56 -16.51 20.72
N LEU A 107 -21.51 -16.30 21.51
CA LEU A 107 -21.28 -16.98 22.77
C LEU A 107 -21.65 -16.04 23.93
N PRO A 108 -22.63 -16.39 24.78
CA PRO A 108 -23.07 -15.52 25.88
C PRO A 108 -22.04 -15.48 27.03
N ASP A 109 -21.31 -16.57 27.25
CA ASP A 109 -20.25 -16.67 28.25
C ASP A 109 -19.16 -17.66 27.80
N VAL A 110 -18.00 -17.14 27.43
CA VAL A 110 -16.85 -17.94 26.94
C VAL A 110 -16.20 -18.83 28.00
N TYR A 111 -16.46 -18.61 29.29
CA TYR A 111 -15.98 -19.47 30.37
C TYR A 111 -16.93 -20.64 30.67
N HIS A 112 -18.15 -20.61 30.11
CA HIS A 112 -19.19 -21.61 30.31
C HIS A 112 -19.64 -22.22 28.96
N LEU A 113 -18.68 -22.71 28.17
CA LEU A 113 -18.97 -23.38 26.90
C LEU A 113 -19.39 -24.85 27.14
N PRO A 114 -20.33 -25.38 26.32
CA PRO A 114 -20.65 -26.80 26.34
C PRO A 114 -19.43 -27.66 26.02
N ALA A 115 -19.29 -28.81 26.70
CA ALA A 115 -18.10 -29.67 26.60
C ALA A 115 -17.97 -30.42 25.25
N ASP A 116 -19.02 -30.43 24.45
CA ASP A 116 -19.11 -31.11 23.15
C ASP A 116 -18.72 -30.21 21.96
N GLN A 117 -18.33 -28.96 22.22
CA GLN A 117 -17.94 -28.03 21.16
C GLN A 117 -16.54 -28.35 20.61
N PRO A 118 -16.32 -28.22 19.29
CA PRO A 118 -15.03 -28.48 18.66
C PRO A 118 -13.99 -27.39 18.93
N TYR A 119 -14.39 -26.28 19.56
CA TYR A 119 -13.56 -25.12 19.89
C TYR A 119 -13.56 -24.82 21.39
N ALA A 120 -12.53 -24.12 21.86
CA ALA A 120 -12.39 -23.67 23.23
C ALA A 120 -11.95 -22.19 23.31
N PHE A 121 -12.33 -21.54 24.41
CA PHE A 121 -11.80 -20.22 24.76
C PHE A 121 -10.42 -20.36 25.43
N ASN A 122 -9.45 -19.53 25.03
CA ASN A 122 -8.14 -19.47 25.67
C ASN A 122 -8.06 -18.30 26.67
N PRO A 123 -8.15 -18.54 27.98
CA PRO A 123 -8.10 -17.48 29.01
C PRO A 123 -6.70 -16.92 29.26
N GLN A 124 -5.66 -17.36 28.54
CA GLN A 124 -4.30 -16.87 28.76
C GLN A 124 -4.17 -15.36 28.50
N VAL A 125 -4.81 -14.84 27.45
CA VAL A 125 -4.78 -13.41 27.12
C VAL A 125 -5.49 -12.59 28.21
N ASP A 126 -6.67 -13.03 28.66
CA ASP A 126 -7.39 -12.45 29.79
C ASP A 126 -6.50 -12.37 31.04
N ARG A 127 -5.82 -13.48 31.38
CA ARG A 127 -4.92 -13.54 32.55
C ARG A 127 -3.69 -12.64 32.43
N GLN A 128 -3.13 -12.48 31.24
CA GLN A 128 -1.93 -11.66 31.02
C GLN A 128 -2.23 -10.17 31.01
N THR A 129 -3.36 -9.78 30.41
CA THR A 129 -3.78 -8.38 30.24
C THR A 129 -4.59 -7.85 31.42
N GLY A 130 -5.09 -8.74 32.29
CA GLY A 130 -6.08 -8.40 33.30
C GLY A 130 -7.47 -8.13 32.72
N TYR A 131 -7.67 -8.36 31.42
CA TYR A 131 -8.97 -8.25 30.77
C TYR A 131 -9.87 -9.44 31.15
N ARG A 132 -11.19 -9.23 31.20
CA ARG A 132 -12.16 -10.31 31.43
C ARG A 132 -13.13 -10.37 30.27
N THR A 133 -13.07 -11.44 29.50
CA THR A 133 -14.02 -11.72 28.42
C THR A 133 -15.21 -12.50 28.97
N ARG A 134 -16.42 -12.17 28.51
CA ARG A 134 -17.64 -12.90 28.84
C ARG A 134 -18.47 -13.18 27.59
N SER A 135 -19.22 -12.21 27.08
CA SER A 135 -19.92 -12.39 25.80
C SER A 135 -18.96 -12.17 24.63
N LEU A 136 -19.08 -12.97 23.59
CA LEU A 136 -18.17 -12.96 22.45
C LEU A 136 -18.95 -13.30 21.18
N LEU A 137 -18.86 -12.43 20.18
CA LEU A 137 -19.39 -12.67 18.84
C LEU A 137 -18.22 -12.75 17.86
N THR A 138 -18.11 -13.84 17.11
CA THR A 138 -17.15 -13.96 16.01
C THR A 138 -17.89 -14.23 14.72
N VAL A 139 -17.69 -13.36 13.73
CA VAL A 139 -18.33 -13.45 12.41
C VAL A 139 -17.26 -13.55 11.31
N PRO A 140 -17.51 -14.34 10.24
CA PRO A 140 -16.55 -14.49 9.16
C PRO A 140 -16.52 -13.24 8.26
N MET A 141 -15.31 -12.88 7.82
CA MET A 141 -15.12 -11.88 6.77
C MET A 141 -15.18 -12.58 5.42
N ARG A 142 -16.31 -12.48 4.74
CA ARG A 142 -16.57 -13.13 3.45
C ARG A 142 -16.46 -12.14 2.31
N ASP A 143 -15.68 -12.50 1.30
CA ASP A 143 -15.63 -11.77 0.04
C ASP A 143 -16.86 -12.11 -0.86
N PRO A 144 -17.07 -11.38 -1.98
CA PRO A 144 -18.19 -11.63 -2.87
C PRO A 144 -18.21 -13.02 -3.53
N SER A 145 -17.07 -13.72 -3.57
CA SER A 145 -16.98 -15.09 -4.08
C SER A 145 -17.34 -16.15 -3.02
N GLY A 146 -17.55 -15.73 -1.77
CA GLY A 146 -17.79 -16.60 -0.63
C GLY A 146 -16.51 -17.09 0.06
N LYS A 147 -15.33 -16.65 -0.37
CA LYS A 147 -14.06 -16.96 0.28
C LYS A 147 -13.98 -16.22 1.62
N ILE A 148 -13.59 -16.95 2.67
CA ILE A 148 -13.39 -16.38 4.00
C ILE A 148 -11.96 -15.85 4.09
N LEU A 149 -11.82 -14.53 4.19
CA LEU A 149 -10.55 -13.84 4.31
C LEU A 149 -10.07 -13.76 5.76
N GLY A 150 -10.96 -14.00 6.72
CA GLY A 150 -10.70 -13.72 8.11
C GLY A 150 -11.95 -13.76 8.98
N ALA A 151 -11.89 -13.14 10.15
CA ALA A 151 -13.01 -12.99 11.06
C ALA A 151 -12.93 -11.69 11.86
N LEU A 152 -14.10 -11.12 12.14
CA LEU A 152 -14.28 -10.01 13.08
C LEU A 152 -14.78 -10.59 14.40
N GLN A 153 -14.08 -10.32 15.48
CA GLN A 153 -14.42 -10.77 16.83
C GLN A 153 -14.74 -9.56 17.71
N LEU A 154 -15.90 -9.61 18.38
CA LEU A 154 -16.43 -8.58 19.25
C LEU A 154 -16.55 -9.16 20.66
N LEU A 155 -16.08 -8.39 21.64
CA LEU A 155 -15.94 -8.81 23.03
C LEU A 155 -16.80 -7.95 23.93
N ASN A 156 -17.49 -8.60 24.86
CA ASN A 156 -18.31 -7.98 25.90
C ASN A 156 -19.29 -6.96 25.34
N ARG A 157 -20.43 -7.43 24.83
CA ARG A 157 -21.58 -6.54 24.55
C ARG A 157 -22.08 -5.92 25.85
N LEU A 158 -22.05 -4.59 25.97
CA LEU A 158 -22.24 -3.87 27.23
C LEU A 158 -23.62 -3.22 27.37
N LYS A 159 -24.33 -3.46 28.48
CA LYS A 159 -25.59 -2.78 28.76
C LYS A 159 -25.46 -1.25 28.71
N PRO A 160 -26.54 -0.52 28.36
CA PRO A 160 -26.56 0.95 28.46
C PRO A 160 -26.16 1.43 29.86
N ASP A 161 -25.56 2.61 29.95
CA ASP A 161 -25.16 3.29 31.21
C ASP A 161 -24.12 2.54 32.08
N HIS A 162 -23.37 1.60 31.50
CA HIS A 162 -22.26 0.95 32.17
C HIS A 162 -21.12 1.94 32.52
N PRO A 163 -20.34 1.67 33.59
CA PRO A 163 -19.17 2.48 33.91
C PRO A 163 -18.06 2.29 32.86
N THR A 164 -17.49 3.37 32.33
CA THR A 164 -16.35 3.29 31.41
C THR A 164 -15.09 3.89 32.08
N PRO A 165 -14.01 3.13 32.31
CA PRO A 165 -13.79 1.72 31.94
C PRO A 165 -14.38 0.71 32.94
N LEU A 166 -14.68 -0.50 32.45
CA LEU A 166 -15.12 -1.63 33.27
C LEU A 166 -13.94 -2.31 33.97
N ALA A 167 -14.06 -2.53 35.28
CA ALA A 167 -13.17 -3.42 36.00
C ALA A 167 -13.52 -4.90 35.73
N PRO A 168 -12.56 -5.85 35.84
CA PRO A 168 -12.78 -7.26 35.50
C PRO A 168 -13.93 -7.94 36.25
N ASP A 169 -14.14 -7.56 37.51
CA ASP A 169 -15.21 -8.04 38.38
C ASP A 169 -16.59 -7.48 37.99
N GLN A 170 -16.64 -6.33 37.31
CA GLN A 170 -17.87 -5.70 36.84
C GLN A 170 -18.39 -6.28 35.52
N VAL A 171 -17.55 -6.98 34.75
CA VAL A 171 -17.95 -7.53 33.42
C VAL A 171 -19.15 -8.48 33.54
N ALA A 172 -19.23 -9.28 34.61
CA ALA A 172 -20.36 -10.19 34.83
C ALA A 172 -21.70 -9.49 35.09
N GLU A 173 -21.69 -8.22 35.50
CA GLU A 173 -22.90 -7.45 35.71
C GLU A 173 -23.34 -6.75 34.41
N TRP A 174 -22.38 -6.17 33.70
CA TRP A 174 -22.62 -5.25 32.59
C TRP A 174 -22.55 -5.89 31.20
N SER A 175 -21.91 -7.05 31.05
CA SER A 175 -21.92 -7.82 29.79
C SER A 175 -23.21 -8.61 29.63
N GLN A 176 -23.75 -8.60 28.41
CA GLN A 176 -24.92 -9.37 27.96
C GLN A 176 -24.61 -10.04 26.61
N PRO A 177 -25.42 -11.02 26.15
CA PRO A 177 -25.27 -11.61 24.81
C PRO A 177 -25.58 -10.59 23.70
N PHE A 178 -25.04 -10.81 22.49
CA PHE A 178 -25.40 -10.03 21.32
C PHE A 178 -26.79 -10.45 20.82
N SER A 179 -27.61 -9.48 20.42
CA SER A 179 -28.92 -9.74 19.81
C SER A 179 -28.79 -10.20 18.35
N GLU A 180 -29.82 -10.87 17.82
CA GLU A 180 -29.87 -11.29 16.39
C GLU A 180 -29.64 -10.13 15.40
N LEU A 181 -30.15 -8.94 15.73
CA LEU A 181 -29.92 -7.74 14.93
C LEU A 181 -28.45 -7.33 14.95
N GLU A 182 -27.79 -7.38 16.11
CA GLU A 182 -26.37 -7.04 16.23
C GLU A 182 -25.47 -8.08 15.57
N VAL A 183 -25.86 -9.36 15.60
CA VAL A 183 -25.21 -10.42 14.80
C VAL A 183 -25.30 -10.05 13.31
N SER A 184 -26.49 -9.74 12.82
CA SER A 184 -26.73 -9.36 11.41
C SER A 184 -25.93 -8.11 11.01
N VAL A 185 -25.86 -7.11 11.90
CA VAL A 185 -25.07 -5.88 11.69
C VAL A 185 -23.58 -6.18 11.63
N ALA A 186 -23.07 -7.03 12.54
CA ALA A 186 -21.67 -7.44 12.55
C ALA A 186 -21.30 -8.23 11.29
N GLU A 187 -22.16 -9.13 10.82
CA GLU A 187 -21.97 -9.87 9.57
C GLU A 187 -21.93 -8.94 8.36
N ALA A 188 -22.85 -7.98 8.27
CA ALA A 188 -22.86 -6.98 7.21
C ALA A 188 -21.57 -6.14 7.20
N LEU A 189 -21.12 -5.70 8.38
CA LEU A 189 -19.87 -4.96 8.53
C LEU A 189 -18.65 -5.82 8.16
N ALA A 190 -18.60 -7.08 8.60
CA ALA A 190 -17.52 -8.00 8.29
C ALA A 190 -17.42 -8.29 6.78
N SER A 191 -18.55 -8.35 6.08
CA SER A 191 -18.58 -8.48 4.63
C SER A 191 -18.07 -7.21 3.92
N GLN A 192 -18.49 -6.01 4.37
CA GLN A 192 -17.96 -4.75 3.83
C GLN A 192 -16.46 -4.61 4.10
N ALA A 193 -16.01 -5.00 5.29
CA ALA A 193 -14.61 -5.05 5.68
C ALA A 193 -13.80 -5.99 4.78
N ALA A 194 -14.32 -7.19 4.48
CA ALA A 194 -13.70 -8.12 3.53
C ALA A 194 -13.51 -7.50 2.15
N VAL A 195 -14.55 -6.85 1.60
CA VAL A 195 -14.48 -6.20 0.29
C VAL A 195 -13.46 -5.07 0.28
N ALA A 196 -13.48 -4.19 1.29
CA ALA A 196 -12.54 -3.08 1.39
C ALA A 196 -11.09 -3.59 1.54
N TYR A 197 -10.87 -4.58 2.40
CA TYR A 197 -9.57 -5.23 2.59
C TYR A 197 -9.03 -5.82 1.28
N GLN A 198 -9.87 -6.58 0.58
CA GLN A 198 -9.51 -7.18 -0.71
C GLN A 198 -9.18 -6.12 -1.76
N ASN A 199 -9.93 -5.01 -1.80
CA ASN A 199 -9.66 -3.91 -2.73
C ASN A 199 -8.30 -3.25 -2.47
N VAL A 200 -7.94 -3.02 -1.19
CA VAL A 200 -6.63 -2.47 -0.83
C VAL A 200 -5.51 -3.43 -1.25
N GLN A 201 -5.64 -4.72 -0.94
CA GLN A 201 -4.66 -5.74 -1.33
C GLN A 201 -4.50 -5.87 -2.85
N LEU A 202 -5.61 -5.98 -3.59
CA LEU A 202 -5.58 -6.05 -5.05
C LEU A 202 -4.93 -4.80 -5.66
N ARG A 203 -5.13 -3.63 -5.06
CA ARG A 203 -4.49 -2.39 -5.53
C ARG A 203 -2.98 -2.40 -5.30
N GLU A 204 -2.52 -2.90 -4.15
CA GLU A 204 -1.09 -3.05 -3.85
C GLU A 204 -0.43 -4.08 -4.78
N GLU A 205 -1.07 -5.25 -4.96
CA GLU A 205 -0.61 -6.30 -5.87
C GLU A 205 -0.52 -5.78 -7.32
N LEU A 206 -1.55 -5.08 -7.78
CA LEU A 206 -1.56 -4.48 -9.12
C LEU A 206 -0.45 -3.44 -9.28
N LYS A 207 -0.24 -2.57 -8.29
CA LYS A 207 0.87 -1.60 -8.30
C LYS A 207 2.23 -2.30 -8.37
N SER A 208 2.44 -3.35 -7.56
CA SER A 208 3.69 -4.11 -7.53
C SER A 208 3.94 -4.83 -8.86
N ALA A 209 2.94 -5.55 -9.38
CA ALA A 209 3.04 -6.25 -10.65
C ALA A 209 3.29 -5.28 -11.82
N HIS A 210 2.65 -4.11 -11.80
CA HIS A 210 2.86 -3.09 -12.82
C HIS A 210 4.29 -2.53 -12.77
N PHE A 211 4.80 -2.24 -11.58
CA PHE A 211 6.19 -1.81 -11.39
C PHE A 211 7.19 -2.86 -11.85
N GLU A 212 7.01 -4.12 -11.47
CA GLU A 212 7.87 -5.22 -11.91
C GLU A 212 7.86 -5.36 -13.43
N THR A 213 6.71 -5.20 -14.08
CA THR A 213 6.60 -5.23 -15.53
C THR A 213 7.39 -4.10 -16.18
N ILE A 214 7.20 -2.85 -15.73
CA ILE A 214 7.94 -1.67 -16.20
C ILE A 214 9.43 -1.89 -16.02
N PHE A 215 9.83 -2.35 -14.84
CA PHE A 215 11.21 -2.55 -14.47
C PHE A 215 11.86 -3.64 -15.35
N CYS A 216 11.22 -4.80 -15.51
CA CYS A 216 11.73 -5.88 -16.36
C CYS A 216 11.90 -5.44 -17.81
N LEU A 217 10.95 -4.68 -18.36
CA LEU A 217 11.03 -4.17 -19.73
C LEU A 217 12.11 -3.09 -19.88
N SER A 218 12.29 -2.25 -18.87
CA SER A 218 13.35 -1.22 -18.86
C SER A 218 14.74 -1.88 -18.81
N VAL A 219 14.91 -2.88 -17.93
CA VAL A 219 16.14 -3.71 -17.88
C VAL A 219 16.37 -4.42 -19.21
N ALA A 220 15.33 -4.92 -19.89
CA ALA A 220 15.48 -5.55 -21.19
C ALA A 220 16.00 -4.58 -22.27
N ALA A 221 15.60 -3.29 -22.22
CA ALA A 221 16.15 -2.26 -23.10
C ALA A 221 17.62 -1.95 -22.78
N GLU A 222 18.00 -1.96 -21.50
CA GLU A 222 19.37 -1.73 -21.02
C GLU A 222 20.28 -2.97 -21.11
N TYR A 223 19.75 -4.18 -21.27
CA TYR A 223 20.54 -5.42 -21.33
C TYR A 223 21.58 -5.40 -22.46
N ARG A 224 21.36 -4.56 -23.47
CA ARG A 224 22.31 -4.32 -24.56
C ARG A 224 23.49 -3.40 -24.19
N ASP A 225 23.43 -2.71 -23.04
CA ASP A 225 24.30 -1.57 -22.66
C ASP A 225 25.18 -1.81 -21.41
N GLN A 226 25.34 -3.05 -20.94
CA GLN A 226 26.17 -3.41 -19.74
C GLN A 226 25.78 -2.73 -18.41
N ASP A 227 24.72 -1.92 -18.38
CA ASP A 227 24.24 -1.31 -17.15
C ASP A 227 23.47 -2.34 -16.29
N THR A 228 23.63 -2.21 -14.97
CA THR A 228 23.10 -3.17 -14.00
C THR A 228 21.64 -2.86 -13.66
N SER A 229 20.83 -3.90 -13.42
CA SER A 229 19.42 -3.72 -13.01
C SER A 229 19.26 -2.90 -11.71
N PHE A 230 20.27 -2.86 -10.84
CA PHE A 230 20.23 -2.08 -9.60
C PHE A 230 20.25 -0.56 -9.83
N HIS A 231 20.86 -0.07 -10.92
CA HIS A 231 20.87 1.35 -11.28
C HIS A 231 19.45 1.91 -11.39
N LEU A 232 18.60 1.23 -12.15
CA LEU A 232 17.21 1.65 -12.35
C LEU A 232 16.43 1.74 -11.03
N LYS A 233 16.64 0.80 -10.09
CA LYS A 233 16.01 0.85 -8.77
C LYS A 233 16.49 2.04 -7.95
N ARG A 234 17.80 2.31 -7.94
CA ARG A 234 18.41 3.42 -7.21
C ARG A 234 17.93 4.76 -7.76
N MET A 235 18.08 4.96 -9.08
CA MET A 235 17.68 6.17 -9.78
C MET A 235 16.18 6.48 -9.60
N SER A 236 15.30 5.46 -9.63
CA SER A 236 13.86 5.65 -9.38
C SER A 236 13.58 6.18 -7.98
N ASN A 237 14.26 5.61 -6.98
CA ASN A 237 14.13 6.03 -5.59
C ASN A 237 14.71 7.43 -5.36
N TYR A 238 15.87 7.76 -5.96
CA TYR A 238 16.44 9.10 -5.87
C TYR A 238 15.50 10.14 -6.46
N SER A 239 14.93 9.86 -7.64
CA SER A 239 13.98 10.74 -8.32
C SER A 239 12.74 11.02 -7.44
N ARG A 240 12.21 9.98 -6.78
CA ARG A 240 11.11 10.12 -5.81
C ARG A 240 11.49 10.97 -4.60
N ILE A 241 12.68 10.75 -4.03
CA ILE A 241 13.16 11.53 -2.88
C ILE A 241 13.32 13.01 -3.27
N ILE A 242 13.91 13.30 -4.42
CA ILE A 242 14.05 14.66 -4.93
C ILE A 242 12.68 15.31 -5.13
N ALA A 243 11.72 14.60 -5.76
CA ALA A 243 10.35 15.08 -5.94
C ALA A 243 9.66 15.39 -4.61
N LYS A 244 9.79 14.52 -3.61
CA LYS A 244 9.30 14.74 -2.24
C LYS A 244 9.91 16.00 -1.63
N GLN A 245 11.23 16.17 -1.74
CA GLN A 245 11.93 17.32 -1.16
C GLN A 245 11.65 18.64 -1.90
N LEU A 246 11.14 18.58 -3.13
CA LEU A 246 10.60 19.72 -3.87
C LEU A 246 9.14 20.07 -3.49
N GLY A 247 8.48 19.24 -2.68
CA GLY A 247 7.11 19.46 -2.22
C GLY A 247 6.03 18.99 -3.22
N LEU A 248 6.37 18.09 -4.15
CA LEU A 248 5.40 17.51 -5.07
C LEU A 248 4.38 16.65 -4.32
N SER A 249 3.18 16.49 -4.87
CA SER A 249 2.15 15.63 -4.29
C SER A 249 2.60 14.16 -4.27
N SER A 250 2.04 13.34 -3.37
CA SER A 250 2.34 11.90 -3.33
C SER A 250 2.06 11.20 -4.66
N HIS A 251 1.06 11.68 -5.41
CA HIS A 251 0.74 11.19 -6.76
C HIS A 251 1.87 11.47 -7.76
N GLU A 252 2.37 12.71 -7.83
CA GLU A 252 3.49 13.06 -8.71
C GLU A 252 4.79 12.35 -8.31
N GLN A 253 5.03 12.17 -7.00
CA GLN A 253 6.16 11.40 -6.49
C GLN A 253 6.11 9.95 -6.97
N GLU A 254 4.94 9.29 -6.91
CA GLU A 254 4.73 7.94 -7.45
C GLU A 254 4.90 7.91 -8.97
N LEU A 255 4.34 8.87 -9.70
CA LEU A 255 4.48 8.94 -11.16
C LEU A 255 5.94 9.03 -11.59
N ILE A 256 6.74 9.91 -10.98
CA ILE A 256 8.16 10.06 -11.29
C ILE A 256 8.93 8.78 -10.93
N PHE A 257 8.60 8.16 -9.79
CA PHE A 257 9.18 6.88 -9.38
C PHE A 257 8.95 5.78 -10.43
N TYR A 258 7.73 5.64 -10.93
CA TYR A 258 7.39 4.62 -11.93
C TYR A 258 7.83 4.98 -13.34
N ALA A 259 7.94 6.26 -13.68
CA ALA A 259 8.26 6.73 -15.03
C ALA A 259 9.76 6.73 -15.33
N SER A 260 10.57 7.07 -14.33
CA SER A 260 12.01 7.25 -14.47
C SER A 260 12.81 6.03 -14.97
N PRO A 261 12.45 4.75 -14.66
CA PRO A 261 13.13 3.60 -15.25
C PRO A 261 13.15 3.58 -16.79
N MET A 262 12.15 4.18 -17.42
CA MET A 262 11.97 4.13 -18.87
C MET A 262 12.73 5.23 -19.61
N HIS A 263 13.54 6.05 -18.92
CA HIS A 263 14.26 7.17 -19.54
C HIS A 263 15.11 6.76 -20.74
N ASP A 264 15.70 5.56 -20.67
CA ASP A 264 16.62 5.02 -21.67
C ASP A 264 16.01 3.96 -22.60
N VAL A 265 14.67 3.76 -22.58
CA VAL A 265 14.00 2.74 -23.41
C VAL A 265 14.29 2.90 -24.91
N GLY A 266 14.56 4.12 -25.35
CA GLY A 266 14.89 4.42 -26.74
C GLY A 266 16.22 3.84 -27.24
N LYS A 267 17.11 3.38 -26.33
CA LYS A 267 18.35 2.67 -26.70
C LYS A 267 18.06 1.41 -27.53
N ILE A 268 16.85 0.85 -27.44
CA ILE A 268 16.41 -0.25 -28.30
C ILE A 268 16.52 0.07 -29.80
N GLY A 269 16.34 1.34 -30.18
CA GLY A 269 16.43 1.79 -31.57
C GLY A 269 17.85 2.16 -32.03
N ILE A 270 18.86 2.06 -31.15
CA ILE A 270 20.26 2.36 -31.48
C ILE A 270 20.94 1.11 -32.07
N PRO A 271 21.69 1.22 -33.17
CA PRO A 271 22.44 0.09 -33.74
C PRO A 271 23.47 -0.49 -32.76
N ASP A 272 23.60 -1.83 -32.70
CA ASP A 272 24.56 -2.52 -31.81
C ASP A 272 26.00 -2.05 -32.01
N ALA A 273 26.41 -1.82 -33.27
CA ALA A 273 27.76 -1.34 -33.60
C ALA A 273 28.11 0.02 -32.96
N ILE A 274 27.11 0.81 -32.59
CA ILE A 274 27.27 2.10 -31.90
C ILE A 274 27.08 1.91 -30.39
N LEU A 275 26.03 1.21 -29.97
CA LEU A 275 25.72 0.99 -28.56
C LEU A 275 26.82 0.20 -27.83
N GLN A 276 27.37 -0.83 -28.47
CA GLN A 276 28.36 -1.73 -27.88
C GLN A 276 29.80 -1.43 -28.32
N LYS A 277 30.03 -0.24 -28.91
CA LYS A 277 31.35 0.10 -29.45
C LYS A 277 32.41 0.15 -28.35
N PRO A 278 33.49 -0.64 -28.42
CA PRO A 278 34.57 -0.58 -27.44
C PRO A 278 35.45 0.65 -27.72
N GLY A 279 35.04 1.82 -27.21
CA GLY A 279 35.80 3.06 -27.35
C GLY A 279 34.94 4.32 -27.47
N ARG A 280 35.56 5.43 -27.85
CA ARG A 280 34.84 6.70 -28.07
C ARG A 280 34.06 6.65 -29.39
N LEU A 281 32.83 7.17 -29.36
CA LEU A 281 32.02 7.41 -30.55
C LEU A 281 32.62 8.53 -31.41
N THR A 282 32.55 8.39 -32.73
CA THR A 282 32.81 9.51 -33.66
C THR A 282 31.68 10.56 -33.55
N PRO A 283 31.86 11.78 -34.08
CA PRO A 283 30.80 12.79 -34.09
C PRO A 283 29.49 12.29 -34.74
N GLU A 284 29.58 11.51 -35.82
CA GLU A 284 28.44 10.95 -36.54
C GLU A 284 27.74 9.85 -35.72
N GLU A 285 28.52 8.96 -35.10
CA GLU A 285 27.98 7.92 -34.21
C GLU A 285 27.33 8.55 -32.97
N ARG A 286 27.91 9.65 -32.44
CA ARG A 286 27.33 10.41 -31.34
C ARG A 286 25.99 11.02 -31.72
N GLN A 287 25.85 11.56 -32.95
CA GLN A 287 24.56 12.06 -33.43
C GLN A 287 23.51 10.95 -33.45
N ILE A 288 23.87 9.73 -33.85
CA ILE A 288 22.95 8.59 -33.82
C ILE A 288 22.60 8.20 -32.38
N MET A 289 23.58 8.10 -31.48
CA MET A 289 23.36 7.79 -30.06
C MET A 289 22.43 8.80 -29.39
N ASN A 290 22.58 10.10 -29.70
CA ASN A 290 21.76 11.17 -29.14
C ASN A 290 20.30 11.16 -29.61
N ARG A 291 19.90 10.22 -30.49
CA ARG A 291 18.50 10.03 -30.91
C ARG A 291 17.70 9.16 -29.96
N HIS A 292 18.31 8.42 -29.04
CA HIS A 292 17.56 7.57 -28.11
C HIS A 292 16.50 8.34 -27.28
N PRO A 293 16.67 9.63 -26.88
CA PRO A 293 15.61 10.36 -26.19
C PRO A 293 14.37 10.53 -27.06
N GLU A 294 14.55 10.84 -28.34
CA GLU A 294 13.45 11.01 -29.31
C GLU A 294 12.77 9.67 -29.62
N ILE A 295 13.54 8.59 -29.80
CA ILE A 295 13.02 7.24 -30.00
C ILE A 295 12.20 6.79 -28.77
N GLY A 296 12.72 7.03 -27.57
CA GLY A 296 12.01 6.73 -26.32
C GLY A 296 10.70 7.49 -26.22
N TYR A 297 10.70 8.79 -26.54
CA TYR A 297 9.49 9.59 -26.64
C TYR A 297 8.49 9.01 -27.63
N GLU A 298 8.90 8.68 -28.86
CA GLU A 298 8.03 8.12 -29.90
C GLU A 298 7.40 6.77 -29.51
N ILE A 299 8.12 5.94 -28.75
CA ILE A 299 7.60 4.67 -28.23
C ILE A 299 6.52 4.94 -27.17
N LEU A 300 6.82 5.79 -26.19
CA LEU A 300 6.01 5.99 -24.99
C LEU A 300 4.82 6.93 -25.22
N SER A 301 4.95 7.93 -26.09
CA SER A 301 3.92 8.94 -26.36
C SER A 301 2.68 8.40 -27.09
N LYS A 302 2.70 7.13 -27.51
CA LYS A 302 1.57 6.44 -28.16
C LYS A 302 0.46 6.05 -27.16
N SER A 303 0.77 6.01 -25.87
CA SER A 303 -0.19 5.69 -24.82
C SER A 303 -0.83 6.94 -24.23
N ASP A 304 -2.10 6.84 -23.89
CA ASP A 304 -2.83 7.93 -23.23
C ASP A 304 -2.67 7.97 -21.71
N SER A 305 -2.08 6.93 -21.12
CA SER A 305 -1.83 6.84 -19.69
C SER A 305 -0.94 7.99 -19.21
N GLU A 306 -1.30 8.59 -18.08
CA GLU A 306 -0.53 9.64 -17.42
C GLU A 306 0.92 9.20 -17.17
N LEU A 307 1.10 7.96 -16.72
CA LEU A 307 2.43 7.37 -16.49
C LEU A 307 3.24 7.33 -17.78
N MET A 308 2.65 6.90 -18.89
CA MET A 308 3.37 6.79 -20.17
C MET A 308 3.70 8.16 -20.76
N LYS A 309 2.79 9.14 -20.62
CA LYS A 309 3.05 10.53 -20.98
C LYS A 309 4.21 11.12 -20.16
N LYS A 310 4.22 10.89 -18.84
CA LYS A 310 5.31 11.29 -17.95
C LYS A 310 6.64 10.64 -18.36
N SER A 311 6.61 9.35 -18.67
CA SER A 311 7.78 8.57 -19.09
C SER A 311 8.32 9.07 -20.44
N ALA A 312 7.45 9.39 -21.38
CA ALA A 312 7.84 9.97 -22.67
C ALA A 312 8.59 11.31 -22.47
N ILE A 313 8.05 12.19 -21.61
CA ILE A 313 8.68 13.47 -21.29
C ILE A 313 10.06 13.26 -20.67
N ILE A 314 10.17 12.36 -19.68
CA ILE A 314 11.46 12.03 -19.06
C ILE A 314 12.44 11.50 -20.11
N ALA A 315 12.04 10.51 -20.91
CA ALA A 315 12.88 9.94 -21.96
C ALA A 315 13.40 11.01 -22.91
N LEU A 316 12.54 11.95 -23.31
CA LEU A 316 12.93 13.05 -24.22
C LEU A 316 13.91 14.05 -23.59
N THR A 317 13.83 14.28 -22.27
CA THR A 317 14.42 15.49 -21.64
C THR A 317 15.48 15.22 -20.58
N HIS A 318 15.73 13.96 -20.21
CA HIS A 318 16.71 13.61 -19.17
C HIS A 318 18.17 13.95 -19.53
N HIS A 319 18.47 14.24 -20.80
CA HIS A 319 19.78 14.73 -21.26
C HIS A 319 19.82 16.23 -21.57
N GLU A 320 18.72 16.96 -21.33
CA GLU A 320 18.72 18.41 -21.38
C GLU A 320 19.49 18.97 -20.18
N LYS A 321 20.22 20.06 -20.39
CA LYS A 321 21.03 20.71 -19.37
C LYS A 321 20.46 22.07 -19.05
N PHE A 322 20.49 22.47 -17.79
CA PHE A 322 19.85 23.70 -17.33
C PHE A 322 20.35 24.97 -18.06
N ASP A 323 21.59 24.98 -18.54
CA ASP A 323 22.18 26.07 -19.33
C ASP A 323 21.78 26.10 -20.82
N GLY A 324 21.13 25.04 -21.32
CA GLY A 324 20.75 24.88 -22.73
C GLY A 324 21.78 24.13 -23.60
N SER A 325 22.87 23.63 -23.02
CA SER A 325 23.89 22.86 -23.75
C SER A 325 23.59 21.36 -23.90
N GLY A 326 22.41 20.93 -23.46
CA GLY A 326 21.92 19.55 -23.54
C GLY A 326 21.32 19.19 -24.91
N TYR A 327 20.71 18.00 -24.97
CA TYR A 327 20.09 17.46 -26.19
C TYR A 327 18.82 16.67 -25.80
N PRO A 328 17.91 16.37 -26.75
CA PRO A 328 17.97 16.63 -28.20
C PRO A 328 17.50 18.02 -28.64
N ARG A 329 16.76 18.77 -27.80
CA ARG A 329 16.12 20.03 -28.18
C ARG A 329 16.86 21.28 -27.69
N GLY A 330 17.84 21.14 -26.80
CA GLY A 330 18.60 22.28 -26.26
C GLY A 330 17.71 23.18 -25.41
N LEU A 331 16.79 22.56 -24.65
CA LEU A 331 15.90 23.27 -23.73
C LEU A 331 16.73 23.89 -22.60
N LYS A 332 16.31 25.07 -22.14
CA LYS A 332 17.05 25.85 -21.14
C LYS A 332 16.19 26.20 -19.94
N GLY A 333 16.79 26.12 -18.76
CA GLY A 333 16.18 26.50 -17.49
C GLY A 333 14.87 25.77 -17.23
N GLU A 334 13.84 26.52 -16.85
CA GLU A 334 12.49 26.00 -16.60
C GLU A 334 11.73 25.58 -17.87
N GLY A 335 12.29 25.82 -19.06
CA GLY A 335 11.78 25.23 -20.31
C GLY A 335 11.94 23.71 -20.36
N ILE A 336 12.82 23.15 -19.52
CA ILE A 336 12.94 21.70 -19.30
C ILE A 336 11.84 21.28 -18.31
N PRO A 337 10.98 20.31 -18.63
CA PRO A 337 10.01 19.75 -17.70
C PRO A 337 10.69 19.32 -16.39
N LEU A 338 10.01 19.51 -15.26
CA LEU A 338 10.59 19.29 -13.94
C LEU A 338 11.04 17.83 -13.74
N GLU A 339 10.24 16.89 -14.21
CA GLU A 339 10.54 15.46 -14.21
C GLU A 339 11.85 15.13 -14.96
N GLY A 340 12.13 15.81 -16.08
CA GLY A 340 13.39 15.66 -16.81
C GLY A 340 14.57 16.19 -16.02
N ARG A 341 14.42 17.35 -15.37
CA ARG A 341 15.45 17.95 -14.51
C ARG A 341 15.78 17.07 -13.29
N ILE A 342 14.77 16.45 -12.68
CA ILE A 342 14.91 15.52 -11.56
C ILE A 342 15.69 14.28 -12.01
N VAL A 343 15.24 13.63 -13.09
CA VAL A 343 15.85 12.38 -13.57
C VAL A 343 17.27 12.60 -14.09
N ALA A 344 17.55 13.73 -14.77
CA ALA A 344 18.90 14.09 -15.21
C ALA A 344 19.91 14.12 -14.04
N LEU A 345 19.52 14.69 -12.90
CA LEU A 345 20.38 14.70 -11.71
C LEU A 345 20.52 13.29 -11.13
N ALA A 346 19.40 12.57 -10.96
CA ALA A 346 19.39 11.23 -10.38
C ALA A 346 20.25 10.23 -11.18
N ASP A 347 20.15 10.26 -12.51
CA ASP A 347 20.92 9.42 -13.42
C ASP A 347 22.43 9.72 -13.33
N VAL A 348 22.82 11.00 -13.46
CA VAL A 348 24.24 11.38 -13.38
C VAL A 348 24.83 11.06 -12.01
N PHE A 349 24.08 11.28 -10.92
CA PHE A 349 24.52 10.88 -9.58
C PHE A 349 24.79 9.37 -9.51
N ASP A 350 23.85 8.53 -9.95
CA ASP A 350 24.03 7.08 -9.88
C ASP A 350 25.17 6.60 -10.78
N ALA A 351 25.31 7.19 -11.97
CA ALA A 351 26.38 6.90 -12.92
C ALA A 351 27.79 7.23 -12.40
N LEU A 352 27.92 8.24 -11.53
CA LEU A 352 29.19 8.63 -10.91
C LEU A 352 29.46 7.86 -9.61
N ALA A 353 28.42 7.58 -8.82
CA ALA A 353 28.53 6.91 -7.53
C ALA A 353 28.63 5.37 -7.63
N SER A 354 28.27 4.79 -8.77
CA SER A 354 28.25 3.35 -9.00
C SER A 354 29.43 2.91 -9.86
N ARG A 355 29.92 1.70 -9.60
CA ARG A 355 30.96 1.07 -10.41
C ARG A 355 30.35 0.63 -11.75
N ARG A 356 31.04 0.88 -12.86
CA ARG A 356 30.69 0.35 -14.18
C ARG A 356 31.87 -0.48 -14.72
N PRO A 357 31.67 -1.42 -15.66
CA PRO A 357 32.75 -2.28 -16.18
C PRO A 357 34.02 -1.55 -16.64
N TYR A 358 33.88 -0.28 -17.04
CA TYR A 358 34.97 0.56 -17.55
C TYR A 358 35.32 1.76 -16.64
N LYS A 359 34.69 1.91 -15.47
CA LYS A 359 34.86 3.08 -14.60
C LYS A 359 34.67 2.72 -13.13
N GLU A 360 35.69 3.01 -12.32
CA GLU A 360 35.58 2.93 -10.86
C GLU A 360 34.63 4.01 -10.33
N ALA A 361 33.89 3.67 -9.28
CA ALA A 361 33.00 4.61 -8.59
C ALA A 361 33.80 5.76 -7.99
N TRP A 362 33.27 6.98 -8.09
CA TRP A 362 33.85 8.14 -7.40
C TRP A 362 33.54 8.08 -5.91
N ALA A 363 34.35 8.75 -5.09
CA ALA A 363 34.00 8.88 -3.67
C ALA A 363 32.70 9.69 -3.56
N LEU A 364 31.76 9.24 -2.72
CA LEU A 364 30.44 9.87 -2.62
C LEU A 364 30.52 11.39 -2.41
N ASN A 365 31.44 11.86 -1.55
CA ASN A 365 31.66 13.29 -1.33
C ASN A 365 32.07 14.04 -2.59
N GLU A 366 32.87 13.43 -3.47
CA GLU A 366 33.24 14.02 -4.76
C GLU A 366 32.05 14.10 -5.71
N VAL A 367 31.15 13.10 -5.69
CA VAL A 367 29.92 13.12 -6.49
C VAL A 367 28.97 14.23 -6.02
N PHE A 368 28.77 14.36 -4.70
CA PHE A 368 27.97 15.47 -4.15
C PHE A 368 28.57 16.83 -4.49
N GLN A 369 29.90 16.97 -4.40
CA GLN A 369 30.58 18.21 -4.78
C GLN A 369 30.43 18.50 -6.27
N PHE A 370 30.56 17.49 -7.14
CA PHE A 370 30.33 17.63 -8.57
C PHE A 370 28.92 18.12 -8.89
N VAL A 371 27.90 17.61 -8.20
CA VAL A 371 26.51 18.07 -8.37
C VAL A 371 26.37 19.54 -7.97
N GLU A 372 26.99 19.97 -6.86
CA GLU A 372 26.96 21.37 -6.43
C GLU A 372 27.74 22.29 -7.38
N ASP A 373 28.91 21.88 -7.85
CA ASP A 373 29.74 22.65 -8.78
C ASP A 373 29.05 22.87 -10.15
N ASN A 374 28.15 21.96 -10.52
CA ASN A 374 27.38 22.01 -11.77
C ASN A 374 25.95 22.56 -11.57
N ARG A 375 25.69 23.21 -10.43
CA ARG A 375 24.42 23.86 -10.13
C ARG A 375 24.23 25.11 -10.99
N GLY A 376 23.09 25.18 -11.69
CA GLY A 376 22.75 26.27 -12.60
C GLY A 376 23.37 26.14 -14.00
N SER A 377 24.28 25.18 -14.21
CA SER A 377 24.81 24.84 -15.54
C SER A 377 24.20 23.52 -16.04
N HIS A 378 24.63 22.40 -15.50
CA HIS A 378 24.07 21.09 -15.82
C HIS A 378 22.71 20.91 -15.14
N PHE A 379 22.65 21.19 -13.84
CA PHE A 379 21.51 20.85 -12.99
C PHE A 379 20.73 22.09 -12.56
N ASP A 380 19.42 21.93 -12.40
CA ASP A 380 18.57 22.97 -11.86
C ASP A 380 18.93 23.28 -10.39
N PRO A 381 19.16 24.56 -10.02
CA PRO A 381 19.43 24.96 -8.65
C PRO A 381 18.41 24.54 -7.59
N GLN A 382 17.13 24.41 -7.94
CA GLN A 382 16.07 23.95 -7.05
C GLN A 382 16.15 22.44 -6.84
N VAL A 383 16.41 21.69 -7.90
CA VAL A 383 16.56 20.22 -7.87
C VAL A 383 17.81 19.83 -7.07
N VAL A 384 18.93 20.54 -7.26
CA VAL A 384 20.15 20.34 -6.44
C VAL A 384 19.88 20.60 -4.95
N ALA A 385 19.15 21.67 -4.62
CA ALA A 385 18.79 21.95 -3.23
C ALA A 385 17.93 20.84 -2.61
N ALA A 386 16.97 20.30 -3.37
CA ALA A 386 16.11 19.20 -2.94
C ALA A 386 16.90 17.88 -2.78
N PHE A 387 17.78 17.58 -3.73
CA PHE A 387 18.72 16.45 -3.65
C PHE A 387 19.57 16.52 -2.38
N ASN A 388 20.14 17.69 -2.06
CA ASN A 388 20.92 17.89 -0.84
C ASN A 388 20.09 17.74 0.44
N ARG A 389 18.83 18.20 0.46
CA ARG A 389 17.92 17.96 1.60
C ARG A 389 17.61 16.47 1.78
N GLY A 390 17.47 15.73 0.69
CA GLY A 390 17.22 14.28 0.68
C GLY A 390 18.46 13.40 0.88
N ARG A 391 19.64 13.99 1.12
CA ARG A 391 20.94 13.30 1.11
C ARG A 391 20.97 12.03 1.98
N SER A 392 20.43 12.07 3.19
CA SER A 392 20.41 10.89 4.08
C SER A 392 19.60 9.74 3.48
N GLU A 393 18.37 10.01 3.02
CA GLU A 393 17.50 9.01 2.38
C GLU A 393 18.15 8.45 1.09
N ILE A 394 18.84 9.30 0.32
CA ILE A 394 19.56 8.89 -0.91
C ILE A 394 20.71 7.95 -0.59
N LEU A 395 21.49 8.24 0.46
CA LEU A 395 22.59 7.37 0.90
C LEU A 395 22.07 6.01 1.40
N GLU A 396 20.93 5.98 2.11
CA GLU A 396 20.30 4.73 2.52
C GLU A 396 19.92 3.86 1.32
N ILE A 397 19.34 4.45 0.27
CA ILE A 397 19.01 3.75 -0.97
C ILE A 397 20.27 3.26 -1.68
N TYR A 398 21.31 4.09 -1.76
CA TYR A 398 22.60 3.70 -2.34
C TYR A 398 23.15 2.45 -1.66
N HIS A 399 23.23 2.44 -0.32
CA HIS A 399 23.74 1.31 0.45
C HIS A 399 22.84 0.06 0.35
N ARG A 400 21.51 0.25 0.31
CA ARG A 400 20.55 -0.87 0.19
C ARG A 400 20.71 -1.65 -1.10
N TYR A 401 21.03 -0.97 -2.20
CA TYR A 401 21.18 -1.56 -3.53
C TYR A 401 22.65 -1.57 -3.98
N GLN A 402 23.60 -1.67 -3.05
CA GLN A 402 24.99 -1.95 -3.40
C GLN A 402 25.10 -3.36 -3.97
N GLU A 403 25.78 -3.50 -5.09
CA GLU A 403 26.12 -4.79 -5.65
C GLU A 403 27.06 -5.54 -4.68
N THR A 404 26.56 -6.60 -4.07
CA THR A 404 27.41 -7.60 -3.44
C THR A 404 28.26 -8.26 -4.51
N ARG A 405 29.57 -8.25 -4.27
CA ARG A 405 30.63 -8.79 -5.13
C ARG A 405 30.37 -10.19 -5.66
#